data_AF-A0A3G5U3E5-F1
#
_entry.id   AF-A0A3G5U3E5-F1
#
_cell.length_a   1.000
_cell.length_b   1.000
_cell.length_c   1.000
_cell.angle_alpha   90.00
_cell.angle_beta   90.00
_cell.angle_gamma   90.00
#
_symmetry.space_group_name_H-M   'P 1'
#
loop_
_entity.id
_entity.type
_entity.pdbx_description
1 polymer ?
#
loop_
_entity_poly.entity_id
_entity_poly.type
_entity_poly.pdbx_seq_one_letter_code
_entity_poly.pdbx_strand_id
1 'polypeptide(L)' 'MTKEQHTYHVTFYLSDGKEVNGRITHHEDVGTYLKALEVAIENKKTITMKNIGVVIQSKYITHVKVMEVKTEKSDT' A
#
# COMPACT_ATOMS: atom_id res chain seq x y z
N MET A 1 24.60 -7.00 1.49
CA MET A 1 24.00 -5.66 1.59
C MET A 1 22.62 -5.80 2.20
N THR A 2 22.38 -5.22 3.37
CA THR A 2 21.03 -5.13 3.95
C THR A 2 20.21 -4.20 3.07
N LYS A 3 19.16 -4.73 2.42
CA LYS A 3 18.21 -3.90 1.67
C LYS A 3 17.53 -2.96 2.66
N GLU A 4 17.56 -1.66 2.42
CA GLU A 4 16.79 -0.71 3.22
C GLU A 4 15.32 -1.15 3.25
N GLN A 5 14.71 -1.08 4.43
CA GLN A 5 13.30 -1.38 4.62
C GLN A 5 12.55 -0.06 4.76
N HIS A 6 11.57 0.13 3.88
CA HIS A 6 10.66 1.27 3.93
C HIS A 6 9.33 0.81 4.50
N THR A 7 8.76 1.62 5.38
CA THR A 7 7.39 1.41 5.86
C THR A 7 6.48 2.43 5.22
N TYR A 8 5.44 1.96 4.55
CA TYR A 8 4.46 2.79 3.90
C TYR A 8 3.11 2.69 4.58
N HIS A 9 2.41 3.81 4.67
CA HIS A 9 0.98 3.86 4.88
C HIS A 9 0.30 3.92 3.51
N VAL A 10 -0.53 2.93 3.22
CA VAL A 10 -1.23 2.77 1.95
C VAL A 10 -2.72 2.94 2.19
N THR A 11 -3.36 3.79 1.39
CA THR A 11 -4.81 4.01 1.41
C THR A 11 -5.40 3.73 0.03
N PHE A 12 -6.42 2.88 -0.02
CA PHE A 12 -7.26 2.61 -1.18
C PHE A 12 -8.58 3.36 -1.04
N TYR A 13 -8.90 4.20 -2.02
CA TYR A 13 -10.17 4.92 -2.10
C TYR A 13 -11.13 4.16 -2.99
N LEU A 14 -12.31 3.82 -2.47
CA LEU A 14 -13.29 3.01 -3.16
C LEU A 14 -14.39 3.85 -3.80
N SER A 15 -15.02 3.30 -4.84
CA SER A 15 -16.09 3.96 -5.60
C SER A 15 -17.35 4.25 -4.77
N ASP A 16 -17.52 3.59 -3.62
CA ASP A 16 -18.62 3.85 -2.67
C ASP A 16 -18.27 4.95 -1.65
N GLY A 17 -17.14 5.64 -1.85
CA GLY A 17 -16.65 6.70 -0.97
C GLY A 17 -15.95 6.18 0.30
N LYS A 18 -15.83 4.86 0.48
CA LYS A 18 -15.10 4.30 1.62
C LYS A 18 -13.60 4.25 1.36
N GLU A 19 -12.85 4.15 2.46
CA GLU A 19 -11.41 4.00 2.43
C GLU A 19 -10.99 2.72 3.15
N VAL A 20 -9.98 2.05 2.60
CA VAL A 20 -9.27 0.94 3.26
C VAL A 20 -7.81 1.32 3.36
N ASN A 21 -7.25 1.34 4.56
CA ASN A 21 -5.86 1.71 4.77
C ASN A 21 -5.11 0.73 5.67
N GLY A 22 -3.79 0.77 5.58
CA GLY A 22 -2.92 -0.07 6.39
C GLY A 22 -1.44 0.23 6.20
N ARG A 23 -0.62 -0.32 7.10
CA ARG A 23 0.85 -0.23 7.03
C ARG A 23 1.44 -1.47 6.39
N ILE A 24 2.42 -1.26 5.52
CA ILE A 24 3.19 -2.32 4.88
C ILE A 24 4.69 -1.97 4.94
N THR A 25 5.52 -2.98 5.20
CA THR A 25 6.97 -2.86 5.11
C THR A 25 7.42 -3.53 3.82
N HIS A 26 8.17 -2.79 3.00
CA HIS A 26 8.70 -3.26 1.73
C HIS A 26 10.18 -2.87 1.58
N HIS A 27 10.90 -3.57 0.72
CA HIS A 27 12.31 -3.28 0.42
C HIS A 27 12.50 -2.37 -0.80
N GLU A 28 11.39 -2.00 -1.44
CA GLU A 28 11.35 -1.19 -2.64
C GLU A 28 11.05 0.26 -2.25
N ASP A 29 11.59 1.21 -3.01
CA ASP A 29 11.25 2.63 -2.89
C ASP A 29 9.78 2.87 -3.27
N VAL A 30 9.26 4.05 -2.92
CA VAL A 30 7.85 4.40 -3.09
C VAL A 30 7.40 4.36 -4.55
N GLY A 31 8.27 4.73 -5.49
CA GLY A 31 7.97 4.76 -6.92
C GLY A 31 7.85 3.35 -7.49
N THR A 32 8.81 2.48 -7.17
CA THR A 32 8.76 1.06 -7.56
C THR A 32 7.52 0.37 -6.97
N TYR A 33 7.23 0.64 -5.70
CA TYR A 33 6.08 0.05 -5.02
C TYR A 33 4.74 0.54 -5.62
N LEU A 34 4.61 1.83 -5.94
CA LEU A 34 3.43 2.39 -6.61
C LEU A 34 3.19 1.72 -7.97
N LYS A 35 4.25 1.52 -8.75
CA LYS A 35 4.15 0.85 -10.06
C LYS A 35 3.73 -0.61 -9.92
N ALA A 36 4.20 -1.31 -8.89
CA ALA A 36 3.75 -2.67 -8.60
C ALA A 36 2.26 -2.72 -8.21
N LEU A 37 1.77 -1.72 -7.47
CA LEU A 37 0.35 -1.59 -7.14
C LEU A 37 -0.50 -1.29 -8.38
N GLU A 38 -0.07 -0.39 -9.24
CA GLU A 38 -0.73 -0.06 -10.52
C GLU A 38 -0.91 -1.33 -11.37
N VAL A 39 0.19 -2.05 -11.64
CA VAL A 39 0.16 -3.32 -12.38
C VAL A 39 -0.76 -4.34 -11.71
N ALA A 40 -0.77 -4.41 -10.38
CA ALA A 40 -1.64 -5.33 -9.67
C ALA A 40 -3.13 -4.95 -9.81
N ILE A 41 -3.47 -3.67 -9.76
CA ILE A 41 -4.85 -3.18 -9.90
C ILE A 41 -5.38 -3.44 -11.31
N GLU A 42 -4.55 -3.22 -12.32
CA GLU A 42 -4.93 -3.46 -13.73
C GLU A 42 -5.10 -4.96 -14.05
N ASN A 43 -4.18 -5.79 -13.55
CA ASN A 43 -4.09 -7.20 -13.98
C ASN A 43 -4.78 -8.19 -13.03
N LYS A 44 -5.05 -7.81 -11.78
CA LYS A 44 -5.67 -8.70 -10.79
C LYS A 44 -7.09 -8.25 -10.50
N LYS A 45 -8.01 -9.21 -10.39
CA LYS A 45 -9.41 -8.96 -9.98
C LYS A 45 -9.51 -8.48 -8.52
N THR A 46 -8.56 -8.86 -7.68
CA THR A 46 -8.58 -8.59 -6.25
C THR A 46 -7.19 -8.24 -5.72
N ILE A 47 -7.13 -7.26 -4.83
CA ILE A 47 -5.98 -6.93 -3.99
C ILE A 47 -6.24 -7.49 -2.59
N THR A 48 -5.24 -8.15 -2.01
CA THR A 48 -5.34 -8.71 -0.65
C THR A 48 -4.33 -8.03 0.25
N MET A 49 -4.82 -7.39 1.31
CA MET A 49 -3.97 -6.86 2.37
C MET A 49 -3.98 -7.84 3.53
N LYS A 50 -3.01 -8.77 3.52
CA LYS A 50 -2.94 -9.88 4.48
C LYS A 50 -2.89 -9.42 5.93
N ASN A 51 -2.18 -8.33 6.22
CA ASN A 51 -1.98 -7.82 7.58
C ASN A 51 -3.28 -7.30 8.24
N ILE A 52 -4.31 -7.02 7.45
CA ILE A 52 -5.61 -6.51 7.93
C ILE A 52 -6.77 -7.45 7.60
N GLY A 53 -6.52 -8.60 6.96
CA GLY A 53 -7.56 -9.57 6.59
C GLY A 53 -8.55 -9.05 5.55
N VAL A 54 -8.17 -8.06 4.72
CA VAL A 54 -9.08 -7.43 3.74
C VAL A 54 -8.79 -7.89 2.32
N VAL A 55 -9.85 -8.17 1.57
CA VAL A 55 -9.84 -8.39 0.11
C VAL A 55 -10.64 -7.27 -0.56
N ILE A 56 -9.99 -6.55 -1.47
CA ILE A 56 -10.58 -5.44 -2.23
C ILE A 56 -10.70 -5.88 -3.68
N GLN A 57 -11.88 -5.74 -4.31
CA GLN A 57 -11.98 -5.93 -5.75
C GLN A 57 -11.40 -4.71 -6.48
N SER A 58 -10.49 -4.94 -7.41
CA SER A 58 -9.74 -3.87 -8.08
C SER A 58 -10.64 -2.88 -8.83
N LYS A 59 -11.73 -3.36 -9.43
CA LYS A 59 -12.72 -2.54 -10.14
C LYS A 59 -13.39 -1.45 -9.29
N TYR A 60 -13.33 -1.56 -7.96
CA TYR A 60 -13.88 -0.56 -7.05
C TYR A 60 -12.83 0.45 -6.57
N ILE A 61 -11.55 0.21 -6.84
CA ILE A 61 -10.48 1.15 -6.48
C ILE A 61 -10.50 2.30 -7.48
N THR A 62 -10.61 3.52 -6.98
CA THR A 62 -10.59 4.74 -7.79
C THR A 62 -9.24 5.44 -7.73
N HIS A 63 -8.63 5.47 -6.53
CA HIS A 63 -7.36 6.12 -6.28
C HIS A 63 -6.58 5.32 -5.23
N VAL A 64 -5.26 5.47 -5.27
CA VAL A 64 -4.36 4.92 -4.26
C VAL A 64 -3.42 6.02 -3.79
N LYS A 65 -3.20 6.08 -2.49
CA LYS A 65 -2.22 6.98 -1.86
C LYS A 65 -1.21 6.14 -1.10
N VAL A 66 0.07 6.42 -1.32
CA VAL A 66 1.18 5.80 -0.59
C VAL A 66 2.00 6.90 0.07
N MET A 67 2.23 6.78 1.37
CA MET A 67 3.07 7.71 2.13
C MET A 67 4.12 6.93 2.91
N GLU A 68 5.38 7.31 2.78
CA GLU A 68 6.45 6.77 3.63
C GLU A 68 6.28 7.26 5.07
N VAL A 69 6.34 6.32 6.00
CA VAL A 69 6.27 6.58 7.44
C VAL A 69 7.70 6.60 7.94
N LYS A 70 8.24 7.79 8.20
CA LYS A 70 9.48 7.90 8.95
C LYS A 70 9.21 7.38 10.36
N THR A 71 9.93 6.35 10.77
CA THR A 71 9.99 5.99 12.19
C THR A 71 10.76 7.12 12.86
N GLU A 72 10.08 7.96 13.63
CA GLU A 72 10.79 8.79 14.60
C GLU A 72 11.56 7.81 15.48
N LYS A 73 12.90 7.83 15.40
CA LYS A 73 13.70 7.25 16.46
C LYS A 73 13.27 8.00 17.70
N SER A 74 12.61 7.31 18.62
CA SER A 74 12.42 7.80 19.97
C SER A 74 13.83 7.92 20.52
N ASP A 75 14.37 9.14 20.57
CA ASP A 75 15.59 9.43 21.29
C ASP A 75 15.34 9.00 22.74
N THR A 76 15.90 7.84 23.10
CA THR A 76 15.92 7.30 24.46
C THR A 76 17.36 7.24 24.92
#